data_AF-A0A2W1BN45-F1
#
_entry.id   AF-A0A2W1BN45-F1
#
_cell.length_a   1.000
_cell.length_b   1.000
_cell.length_c   1.000
_cell.angle_alpha   90.00
_cell.angle_beta   90.00
_cell.angle_gamma   90.00
#
_symmetry.space_group_name_H-M   'P 1'
#
loop_
_entity.id
_entity.type
_entity.pdbx_description
1 polymer ?
#
loop_
_entity_poly.entity_id
_entity_poly.type
_entity_poly.pdbx_seq_one_letter_code
_entity_poly.pdbx_strand_id
1 'polypeptide(L)'
;MRTGNIMSDRARAYPTGDAQEQHPAPVGNGQGLSHHNGRVRRKMQAQCVRELRLSFDLVALRNIVNSFYTVKKEIPTLKKLLAAAKRDLNFPAWRARYLRRMKENNELGADKKPVTYLDETWINSHYTVRKCWQNSSDASVMKNTNPGQRWILVHAGEYHDEMDTINFVKWLNEKLLPNLPPNGIVVIDNAPYHSTQAEKVPHQTALKSEMQNFLTSQNITFNPKMTKPELYQLIKANKPEKKYIVDELSKEHGHEVVRLPPYHCDLNPIEYIWNLVKQRVADKNIDQSERQIEKLTKEAIKSITVED
;
A
#
# COMPACT_ATOMS: atom_id res chain seq x y z
N MET A 1 31.31 -63.97 2.49
CA MET A 1 30.21 -63.40 3.30
C MET A 1 29.46 -62.44 2.39
N ARG A 2 28.22 -62.74 1.95
CA ARG A 2 26.92 -62.37 2.60
C ARG A 2 26.78 -60.84 2.78
N THR A 3 25.74 -60.12 2.35
CA THR A 3 24.49 -60.38 1.53
C THR A 3 23.87 -58.99 1.21
N GLY A 4 23.33 -58.69 0.02
CA GLY A 4 21.90 -58.78 -0.37
C GLY A 4 21.12 -57.46 -0.10
N ASN A 5 20.17 -56.92 -0.89
CA ASN A 5 19.46 -57.23 -2.16
C ASN A 5 19.22 -55.88 -2.94
N ILE A 6 18.85 -55.73 -4.22
CA ILE A 6 18.23 -56.54 -5.31
C ILE A 6 16.67 -56.49 -5.35
N MET A 7 16.09 -56.36 -6.58
CA MET A 7 14.65 -56.29 -6.99
C MET A 7 13.98 -54.87 -6.89
N SER A 8 13.39 -54.22 -7.90
CA SER A 8 12.80 -54.62 -9.23
C SER A 8 11.52 -55.51 -9.11
N ASP A 9 10.50 -55.47 -9.97
CA ASP A 9 10.34 -54.89 -11.30
C ASP A 9 8.88 -54.53 -11.67
N ARG A 10 8.64 -54.17 -12.95
CA ARG A 10 7.40 -53.68 -13.57
C ARG A 10 6.23 -54.68 -13.77
N ALA A 11 5.02 -54.08 -13.77
CA ALA A 11 3.88 -54.25 -14.71
C ALA A 11 3.02 -55.53 -14.80
N ARG A 12 1.68 -55.32 -14.78
CA ARG A 12 0.72 -55.82 -15.81
C ARG A 12 -0.60 -55.04 -15.79
N ALA A 13 -1.49 -55.28 -16.78
CA ALA A 13 -2.63 -54.41 -17.10
C ALA A 13 -3.93 -55.16 -17.49
N TYR A 14 -5.09 -54.51 -17.24
CA TYR A 14 -6.44 -54.71 -17.82
C TYR A 14 -7.18 -56.05 -17.51
N PRO A 15 -8.54 -56.18 -17.68
CA PRO A 15 -9.45 -55.39 -18.54
C PRO A 15 -10.92 -55.07 -18.10
N THR A 16 -11.56 -54.16 -18.87
CA THR A 16 -12.98 -54.03 -19.35
C THR A 16 -14.25 -54.21 -18.48
N GLY A 17 -15.26 -53.36 -18.76
CA GLY A 17 -16.70 -53.57 -18.53
C GLY A 17 -17.58 -52.39 -19.00
N ASP A 18 -18.55 -52.62 -19.89
CA ASP A 18 -19.33 -51.61 -20.64
C ASP A 18 -20.67 -51.16 -20.00
N ALA A 19 -21.18 -49.99 -20.43
CA ALA A 19 -22.62 -49.74 -20.67
C ALA A 19 -22.86 -48.49 -21.55
N GLN A 20 -23.79 -48.57 -22.50
CA GLN A 20 -24.20 -47.50 -23.44
C GLN A 20 -25.53 -46.84 -23.04
N GLU A 21 -25.82 -45.64 -23.59
CA GLU A 21 -27.11 -45.14 -24.17
C GLU A 21 -27.13 -43.60 -24.13
N GLN A 22 -26.97 -42.88 -25.26
CA GLN A 22 -27.94 -42.55 -26.32
C GLN A 22 -29.03 -41.51 -25.94
N HIS A 23 -29.08 -40.41 -26.71
CA HIS A 23 -30.09 -39.35 -26.65
C HIS A 23 -31.45 -39.81 -27.24
N PRO A 24 -32.57 -39.14 -26.90
CA PRO A 24 -33.10 -38.12 -27.82
C PRO A 24 -33.72 -36.87 -27.14
N ALA A 25 -33.91 -35.80 -27.93
CA ALA A 25 -34.84 -34.69 -27.62
C ALA A 25 -36.16 -34.91 -28.37
N PRO A 26 -37.28 -34.23 -28.01
CA PRO A 26 -37.57 -32.95 -28.68
C PRO A 26 -38.38 -31.89 -27.90
N VAL A 27 -38.21 -30.64 -28.37
CA VAL A 27 -39.12 -29.47 -28.47
C VAL A 27 -40.49 -29.49 -27.74
N GLY A 28 -40.76 -28.44 -26.96
CA GLY A 28 -42.11 -28.02 -26.55
C GLY A 28 -42.15 -26.55 -26.12
N ASN A 29 -43.02 -25.72 -26.74
CA ASN A 29 -43.12 -24.28 -26.48
C ASN A 29 -43.82 -23.94 -25.16
N GLY A 30 -43.41 -22.84 -24.51
CA GLY A 30 -44.12 -22.28 -23.36
C GLY A 30 -43.69 -20.84 -23.04
N GLN A 31 -44.49 -19.85 -23.45
CA GLN A 31 -44.31 -18.45 -23.05
C GLN A 31 -44.57 -18.30 -21.54
N GLY A 32 -43.70 -17.59 -20.84
CA GLY A 32 -43.73 -17.50 -19.37
C GLY A 32 -43.14 -16.20 -18.83
N LEU A 33 -43.66 -15.05 -19.27
CA LEU A 33 -43.40 -13.78 -18.58
C LEU A 33 -44.08 -13.81 -17.20
N SER A 34 -43.30 -14.03 -16.13
CA SER A 34 -43.74 -13.69 -14.77
C SER A 34 -42.74 -12.76 -14.09
N HIS A 35 -43.18 -11.55 -13.80
CA HIS A 35 -42.44 -10.64 -12.92
C HIS A 35 -42.56 -11.15 -11.49
N HIS A 36 -41.45 -11.62 -10.92
CA HIS A 36 -41.31 -11.74 -9.47
C HIS A 36 -40.36 -10.66 -8.95
N ASN A 37 -40.96 -9.66 -8.28
CA ASN A 37 -40.27 -8.62 -7.53
C ASN A 37 -39.60 -9.19 -6.27
N GLY A 38 -38.60 -10.06 -6.47
CA GLY A 38 -37.71 -10.53 -5.42
C GLY A 38 -36.76 -9.40 -5.01
N ARG A 39 -36.96 -8.83 -3.83
CA ARG A 39 -36.17 -7.70 -3.30
C ARG A 39 -34.79 -8.18 -2.82
N VAL A 40 -33.94 -8.63 -3.74
CA VAL A 40 -32.59 -9.14 -3.45
C VAL A 40 -31.70 -8.00 -2.95
N ARG A 41 -31.48 -7.97 -1.63
CA ARG A 41 -30.45 -7.14 -0.98
C ARG A 41 -29.07 -7.51 -1.54
N ARG A 42 -28.58 -6.74 -2.52
CA ARG A 42 -27.18 -6.85 -2.97
C ARG A 42 -26.24 -6.54 -1.81
N LYS A 43 -25.59 -7.56 -1.24
CA LYS A 43 -24.39 -7.36 -0.42
C LYS A 43 -23.31 -6.75 -1.32
N MET A 44 -22.93 -5.49 -1.08
CA MET A 44 -21.69 -4.95 -1.65
C MET A 44 -20.52 -5.68 -1.02
N GLN A 45 -19.85 -6.55 -1.79
CA GLN A 45 -18.66 -7.26 -1.34
C GLN A 45 -17.44 -6.33 -1.42
N ALA A 46 -17.27 -5.51 -0.39
CA ALA A 46 -16.16 -4.58 -0.24
C ALA A 46 -14.88 -5.30 0.20
N GLN A 47 -14.29 -6.10 -0.69
CA GLN A 47 -13.24 -7.07 -0.36
C GLN A 47 -12.10 -7.07 -1.41
N CYS A 48 -11.29 -6.00 -1.44
CA CYS A 48 -10.00 -5.98 -2.14
C CYS A 48 -9.04 -4.84 -1.71
N VAL A 49 -9.52 -3.77 -1.06
CA VAL A 49 -8.74 -2.51 -0.83
C VAL A 49 -8.24 -2.36 0.62
N ARG A 50 -8.32 -3.39 1.46
CA ARG A 50 -8.11 -3.24 2.93
C ARG A 50 -6.75 -3.65 3.48
N GLU A 51 -6.01 -4.56 2.85
CA GLU A 51 -4.96 -5.30 3.59
C GLU A 51 -3.69 -4.49 3.95
N LEU A 52 -3.29 -3.48 3.17
CA LEU A 52 -1.98 -2.80 3.34
C LEU A 52 -2.04 -1.38 3.97
N ARG A 53 -3.20 -0.74 4.04
CA ARG A 53 -3.35 0.63 4.60
C ARG A 53 -3.70 0.67 6.10
N LEU A 54 -3.47 -0.42 6.85
CA LEU A 54 -4.06 -0.60 8.19
C LEU A 54 -3.09 -0.71 9.38
N SER A 55 -1.79 -0.94 9.21
CA SER A 55 -0.92 -1.31 10.34
C SER A 55 -0.71 -0.18 11.37
N PHE A 56 -0.26 1.01 10.96
CA PHE A 56 0.01 2.11 11.89
C PHE A 56 -1.28 2.77 12.41
N ASP A 57 -2.20 3.11 11.51
CA ASP A 57 -3.42 3.83 11.86
C ASP A 57 -4.43 2.99 12.65
N LEU A 58 -4.57 1.68 12.37
CA LEU A 58 -5.37 0.84 13.29
C LEU A 58 -4.70 0.73 14.64
N VAL A 59 -3.37 0.69 14.75
CA VAL A 59 -2.72 0.68 16.07
C VAL A 59 -2.98 2.00 16.80
N ALA A 60 -2.91 3.14 16.12
CA ALA A 60 -3.21 4.44 16.70
C ALA A 60 -4.69 4.57 17.13
N LEU A 61 -5.64 4.20 16.26
CA LEU A 61 -7.07 4.17 16.56
C LEU A 61 -7.43 3.13 17.63
N ARG A 62 -6.79 1.96 17.63
CA ARG A 62 -6.94 0.91 18.65
C ARG A 62 -6.38 1.38 19.99
N ASN A 63 -5.29 2.14 20.01
CA ASN A 63 -4.77 2.75 21.23
C ASN A 63 -5.72 3.83 21.77
N ILE A 64 -6.33 4.64 20.90
CA ILE A 64 -7.39 5.59 21.28
C ILE A 64 -8.61 4.84 21.85
N VAL A 65 -9.15 3.84 21.15
CA VAL A 65 -10.25 2.99 21.61
C VAL A 65 -9.90 2.33 22.96
N ASN A 66 -8.71 1.73 23.07
CA ASN A 66 -8.24 1.14 24.32
C ASN A 66 -8.18 2.18 25.45
N SER A 67 -7.71 3.40 25.19
CA SER A 67 -7.65 4.48 26.19
C SER A 67 -9.01 4.84 26.78
N PHE A 68 -10.11 4.66 26.03
CA PHE A 68 -11.45 4.88 26.55
C PHE A 68 -11.79 3.87 27.66
N TYR A 69 -11.42 2.59 27.47
CA TYR A 69 -11.65 1.53 28.46
C TYR A 69 -10.59 1.47 29.58
N THR A 70 -9.32 1.73 29.26
CA THR A 70 -8.21 1.58 30.22
C THR A 70 -7.99 2.82 31.06
N VAL A 71 -7.98 4.02 30.45
CA VAL A 71 -7.67 5.30 31.11
C VAL A 71 -8.92 6.07 31.49
N LYS A 72 -9.83 6.33 30.52
CA LYS A 72 -10.98 7.22 30.71
C LYS A 72 -12.17 6.54 31.40
N LYS A 73 -12.20 5.19 31.44
CA LYS A 73 -13.29 4.36 32.00
C LYS A 73 -14.68 4.70 31.41
N GLU A 74 -14.72 5.04 30.13
CA GLU A 74 -15.92 5.48 29.42
C GLU A 74 -16.18 4.64 28.16
N ILE A 75 -17.45 4.54 27.75
CA ILE A 75 -17.83 3.90 26.48
C ILE A 75 -17.42 4.81 25.30
N PRO A 76 -16.60 4.32 24.35
CA PRO A 76 -16.21 5.07 23.17
C PRO A 76 -17.36 5.16 22.15
N THR A 77 -18.09 6.27 22.15
CA THR A 77 -19.05 6.59 21.08
C THR A 77 -18.32 7.17 19.86
N LEU A 78 -18.91 7.08 18.67
CA LEU A 78 -18.30 7.61 17.43
C LEU A 78 -17.90 9.09 17.54
N LYS A 79 -18.72 9.92 18.20
CA LYS A 79 -18.43 11.34 18.44
C LYS A 79 -17.24 11.53 19.39
N LYS A 80 -17.14 10.73 20.46
CA LYS A 80 -16.01 10.74 21.41
C LYS A 80 -14.72 10.23 20.77
N LEU A 81 -14.79 9.15 19.99
CA LEU A 81 -13.66 8.62 19.22
C LEU A 81 -13.14 9.62 18.19
N LEU A 82 -14.03 10.25 17.42
CA LEU A 82 -13.64 11.27 16.44
C LEU A 82 -12.98 12.49 17.12
N ALA A 83 -13.49 12.93 18.27
CA ALA A 83 -12.86 14.02 19.03
C ALA A 83 -11.50 13.63 19.61
N ALA A 84 -11.35 12.40 20.10
CA ALA A 84 -10.06 11.89 20.57
C ALA A 84 -9.06 11.72 19.41
N ALA A 85 -9.45 11.09 18.30
CA ALA A 85 -8.61 10.99 17.11
C ALA A 85 -8.18 12.37 16.56
N LYS A 86 -9.09 13.35 16.50
CA LYS A 86 -8.75 14.73 16.09
C LYS A 86 -7.75 15.42 17.02
N ARG A 87 -7.76 15.13 18.32
CA ARG A 87 -6.80 15.69 19.29
C ARG A 87 -5.48 14.92 19.29
N ASP A 88 -5.59 13.61 19.45
CA ASP A 88 -4.49 12.70 19.78
C ASP A 88 -3.67 12.33 18.51
N LEU A 89 -4.28 12.37 17.32
CA LEU A 89 -3.63 12.22 16.00
C LEU A 89 -3.45 13.58 15.28
N ASN A 90 -4.12 14.63 15.78
CA ASN A 90 -3.95 16.02 15.35
C ASN A 90 -4.20 16.31 13.84
N PHE A 91 -5.02 15.48 13.16
CA PHE A 91 -5.25 15.59 11.70
C PHE A 91 -5.52 17.01 11.17
N PRO A 92 -6.35 17.86 11.82
CA PRO A 92 -6.59 19.22 11.33
C PRO A 92 -5.31 20.07 11.26
N ALA A 93 -4.40 19.91 12.24
CA ALA A 93 -3.13 20.63 12.23
C ALA A 93 -2.13 20.03 11.24
N TRP A 94 -2.18 18.72 10.95
CA TRP A 94 -1.37 18.13 9.88
C TRP A 94 -1.76 18.70 8.52
N ARG A 95 -3.06 18.69 8.17
CA ARG A 95 -3.55 19.33 6.93
C ARG A 95 -3.23 20.82 6.89
N ALA A 96 -3.42 21.54 7.99
CA ALA A 96 -3.09 22.97 8.05
C ALA A 96 -1.59 23.26 7.92
N ARG A 97 -0.69 22.42 8.48
CA ARG A 97 0.78 22.55 8.30
C ARG A 97 1.18 22.28 6.86
N TYR A 98 0.69 21.19 6.26
CA TYR A 98 0.95 20.86 4.85
C TYR A 98 0.48 21.99 3.93
N LEU A 99 -0.77 22.42 4.04
CA LEU A 99 -1.32 23.49 3.19
C LEU A 99 -0.61 24.82 3.38
N ARG A 100 -0.19 25.17 4.61
CA ARG A 100 0.67 26.34 4.83
C ARG A 100 2.02 26.19 4.16
N ARG A 101 2.73 25.07 4.35
CA ARG A 101 4.05 24.85 3.75
C ARG A 101 4.02 24.90 2.22
N MET A 102 2.99 24.31 1.61
CA MET A 102 2.78 24.36 0.16
C MET A 102 2.40 25.77 -0.32
N LYS A 103 1.63 26.53 0.48
CA LYS A 103 1.30 27.93 0.20
C LYS A 103 2.55 28.82 0.28
N GLU A 104 3.35 28.69 1.34
CA GLU A 104 4.63 29.39 1.52
C GLU A 104 5.55 29.15 0.32
N ASN A 105 5.63 27.91 -0.19
CA ASN A 105 6.40 27.62 -1.40
C ASN A 105 5.85 28.29 -2.67
N ASN A 106 4.53 28.45 -2.79
CA ASN A 106 3.92 29.20 -3.89
C ASN A 106 4.13 30.72 -3.77
N GLU A 107 4.19 31.25 -2.55
CA GLU A 107 4.43 32.68 -2.27
C GLU A 107 5.87 33.12 -2.60
N LEU A 108 6.81 32.19 -2.79
CA LEU A 108 8.17 32.47 -3.29
C LEU A 108 8.22 32.91 -4.77
N GLY A 109 7.13 32.77 -5.52
CA GLY A 109 7.05 33.23 -6.91
C GLY A 109 8.10 32.58 -7.82
N ALA A 110 9.08 33.37 -8.29
CA ALA A 110 10.18 32.89 -9.14
C ALA A 110 11.15 31.95 -8.40
N ASP A 111 11.32 32.13 -7.08
CA ASP A 111 12.20 31.31 -6.23
C ASP A 111 11.50 30.07 -5.66
N LYS A 112 10.32 29.72 -6.21
CA LYS A 112 9.54 28.55 -5.81
C LYS A 112 10.36 27.27 -5.99
N LYS A 113 10.47 26.48 -4.92
CA LYS A 113 11.09 25.15 -4.99
C LYS A 113 10.27 24.24 -5.90
N PRO A 114 10.90 23.47 -6.81
CA PRO A 114 10.21 22.44 -7.58
C PRO A 114 9.63 21.38 -6.63
N VAL A 115 8.46 20.84 -6.95
CA VAL A 115 7.76 19.87 -6.10
C VAL A 115 7.62 18.56 -6.85
N THR A 116 8.11 17.47 -6.26
CA THR A 116 7.96 16.11 -6.76
C THR A 116 7.05 15.33 -5.82
N TYR A 117 5.98 14.76 -6.37
CA TYR A 117 5.01 13.95 -5.62
C TYR A 117 5.30 12.47 -5.86
N LEU A 118 5.36 11.67 -4.79
CA LEU A 118 5.46 10.21 -4.87
C LEU A 118 4.18 9.55 -4.35
N ASP A 119 3.86 8.38 -4.90
CA ASP A 119 2.81 7.45 -4.45
C ASP A 119 2.98 6.12 -5.18
N GLU A 120 2.88 5.01 -4.46
CA GLU A 120 2.89 3.66 -5.02
C GLU A 120 1.50 3.23 -5.47
N THR A 121 1.35 2.93 -6.76
CA THR A 121 0.05 2.50 -7.32
C THR A 121 0.06 1.07 -7.80
N TRP A 122 -1.10 0.40 -7.74
CA TRP A 122 -1.24 -0.97 -8.19
C TRP A 122 -1.89 -1.06 -9.57
N ILE A 123 -1.26 -1.80 -10.48
CA ILE A 123 -1.85 -2.20 -11.77
C ILE A 123 -2.10 -3.71 -11.76
N ASN A 124 -3.14 -4.13 -12.47
CA ASN A 124 -3.78 -5.44 -12.43
C ASN A 124 -4.08 -5.87 -13.86
N SER A 125 -3.79 -7.13 -14.22
CA SER A 125 -4.07 -7.70 -15.55
C SER A 125 -5.55 -7.63 -15.94
N HIS A 126 -6.48 -7.52 -14.99
CA HIS A 126 -7.93 -7.44 -15.24
C HIS A 126 -8.50 -6.00 -15.27
N TYR A 127 -7.66 -4.95 -15.32
CA TYR A 127 -8.17 -3.59 -15.56
C TYR A 127 -8.72 -3.46 -16.98
N THR A 128 -10.04 -3.38 -17.14
CA THR A 128 -10.71 -3.16 -18.44
C THR A 128 -11.80 -2.10 -18.33
N VAL A 129 -12.17 -1.51 -19.47
CA VAL A 129 -13.35 -0.63 -19.54
C VAL A 129 -14.62 -1.35 -19.07
N ARG A 130 -15.39 -0.70 -18.21
CA ARG A 130 -16.63 -1.27 -17.63
C ARG A 130 -17.81 -1.34 -18.61
N LYS A 131 -17.72 -0.63 -19.73
CA LYS A 131 -18.70 -0.55 -20.82
C LYS A 131 -17.97 -0.25 -22.12
N CYS A 132 -18.38 -0.89 -23.21
CA CYS A 132 -18.06 -0.51 -24.58
C CYS A 132 -19.34 -0.61 -25.43
N TRP A 133 -19.34 0.01 -26.61
CA TRP A 133 -20.36 -0.25 -27.64
C TRP A 133 -20.03 -1.56 -28.35
N GLN A 134 -21.04 -2.34 -28.73
CA GLN A 134 -20.89 -3.72 -29.19
C GLN A 134 -21.79 -3.99 -30.41
N ASN A 135 -21.25 -4.68 -31.42
CA ASN A 135 -22.03 -5.30 -32.49
C ASN A 135 -22.32 -6.77 -32.14
N SER A 136 -23.33 -7.37 -32.79
CA SER A 136 -23.76 -8.76 -32.54
C SER A 136 -22.74 -9.85 -32.89
N SER A 137 -21.61 -9.47 -33.50
CA SER A 137 -20.60 -10.38 -34.06
C SER A 137 -19.36 -10.55 -33.18
N ASP A 138 -19.13 -9.64 -32.23
CA ASP A 138 -17.84 -9.46 -31.56
C ASP A 138 -17.81 -10.06 -30.14
N ALA A 139 -16.63 -10.48 -29.71
CA ALA A 139 -16.44 -11.08 -28.38
C ALA A 139 -16.74 -10.09 -27.24
N SER A 140 -17.39 -10.59 -26.19
CA SER A 140 -17.93 -9.76 -25.10
C SER A 140 -16.89 -9.33 -24.05
N VAL A 141 -17.19 -8.26 -23.30
CA VAL A 141 -16.38 -7.81 -22.15
C VAL A 141 -16.38 -8.89 -21.06
N MET A 142 -15.30 -9.67 -21.00
CA MET A 142 -15.15 -10.73 -20.02
C MET A 142 -14.92 -10.16 -18.61
N LYS A 143 -15.91 -10.30 -17.72
CA LYS A 143 -15.73 -9.99 -16.30
C LYS A 143 -15.03 -11.14 -15.59
N ASN A 144 -13.71 -11.06 -15.48
CA ASN A 144 -12.99 -11.93 -14.55
C ASN A 144 -13.27 -11.47 -13.11
N THR A 145 -13.63 -12.42 -12.24
CA THR A 145 -13.92 -12.17 -10.81
C THR A 145 -12.71 -12.40 -9.91
N ASN A 146 -11.60 -12.91 -10.45
CA ASN A 146 -10.36 -13.16 -9.74
C ASN A 146 -9.45 -11.91 -9.83
N PRO A 147 -8.86 -11.41 -8.73
CA PRO A 147 -8.11 -10.14 -8.76
C PRO A 147 -6.68 -10.20 -9.32
N GLY A 148 -6.27 -11.29 -9.99
CA GLY A 148 -5.01 -11.38 -10.77
C GLY A 148 -3.70 -11.16 -10.01
N GLN A 149 -2.57 -11.22 -10.73
CA GLN A 149 -1.28 -10.72 -10.26
C GLN A 149 -1.37 -9.17 -10.11
N ARG A 150 -0.88 -8.62 -9.00
CA ARG A 150 -0.84 -7.17 -8.74
C ARG A 150 0.59 -6.65 -8.81
N TRP A 151 0.78 -5.56 -9.53
CA TRP A 151 2.08 -4.93 -9.76
C TRP A 151 2.17 -3.61 -9.01
N ILE A 152 3.17 -3.44 -8.13
CA ILE A 152 3.47 -2.15 -7.51
C ILE A 152 4.24 -1.29 -8.50
N LEU A 153 3.72 -0.10 -8.81
CA LEU A 153 4.44 0.94 -9.49
C LEU A 153 4.95 1.97 -8.47
N VAL A 154 6.18 1.75 -8.01
CA VAL A 154 7.02 2.77 -7.34
C VAL A 154 7.71 3.63 -8.42
N HIS A 155 8.13 2.94 -9.49
CA HIS A 155 8.55 3.47 -10.78
C HIS A 155 8.29 2.40 -11.85
N ALA A 156 8.45 2.73 -13.13
CA ALA A 156 8.39 1.75 -14.21
C ALA A 156 9.68 0.89 -14.27
N GLY A 157 9.81 -0.06 -13.34
CA GLY A 157 10.85 -1.09 -13.34
C GLY A 157 10.41 -2.32 -12.55
N GLU A 158 10.79 -3.50 -13.02
CA GLU A 158 10.43 -4.78 -12.39
C GLU A 158 11.13 -4.97 -11.04
N TYR A 159 10.33 -5.08 -9.98
CA TYR A 159 10.68 -5.87 -8.80
C TYR A 159 9.44 -6.70 -8.42
N HIS A 160 9.61 -8.02 -8.29
CA HIS A 160 8.52 -8.97 -8.05
C HIS A 160 8.18 -9.17 -6.56
N ASP A 161 8.86 -8.45 -5.66
CA ASP A 161 8.75 -8.59 -4.21
C ASP A 161 7.91 -7.46 -3.58
N GLU A 162 7.41 -7.69 -2.36
CA GLU A 162 6.71 -6.64 -1.60
C GLU A 162 7.64 -5.47 -1.24
N MET A 163 7.10 -4.24 -1.28
CA MET A 163 7.89 -3.04 -1.05
C MET A 163 8.28 -2.89 0.42
N ASP A 164 9.58 -2.78 0.69
CA ASP A 164 10.16 -2.63 2.02
C ASP A 164 11.09 -1.40 2.11
N THR A 165 11.64 -1.15 3.31
CA THR A 165 12.55 -0.02 3.53
C THR A 165 13.85 -0.14 2.75
N ILE A 166 14.39 -1.34 2.56
CA ILE A 166 15.68 -1.56 1.91
C ILE A 166 15.56 -1.23 0.42
N ASN A 167 14.52 -1.77 -0.23
CA ASN A 167 14.19 -1.51 -1.62
C ASN A 167 13.81 -0.04 -1.85
N PHE A 168 13.02 0.57 -0.95
CA PHE A 168 12.70 2.00 -1.04
C PHE A 168 13.93 2.89 -0.96
N VAL A 169 14.80 2.67 0.05
CA VAL A 169 16.01 3.48 0.25
C VAL A 169 17.01 3.31 -0.90
N LYS A 170 17.16 2.09 -1.41
CA LYS A 170 17.99 1.83 -2.59
C LYS A 170 17.47 2.60 -3.81
N TRP A 171 16.18 2.48 -4.12
CA TRP A 171 15.56 3.19 -5.24
C TRP A 171 15.64 4.72 -5.08
N LEU A 172 15.38 5.23 -3.88
CA LEU A 172 15.47 6.64 -3.53
C LEU A 172 16.87 7.19 -3.88
N ASN A 173 17.92 6.50 -3.42
CA ASN A 173 19.31 6.92 -3.59
C ASN A 173 19.85 6.70 -5.02
N GLU A 174 19.51 5.58 -5.68
CA GLU A 174 20.05 5.24 -6.99
C GLU A 174 19.27 5.82 -8.18
N LYS A 175 17.98 6.15 -7.99
CA LYS A 175 17.07 6.52 -9.09
C LYS A 175 16.37 7.85 -8.87
N LEU A 176 15.83 8.12 -7.68
CA LEU A 176 15.08 9.36 -7.46
C LEU A 176 16.01 10.56 -7.28
N LEU A 177 16.74 10.62 -6.16
CA LEU A 177 17.52 11.79 -5.76
C LEU A 177 18.50 12.30 -6.85
N PRO A 178 19.24 11.45 -7.60
CA PRO A 178 20.15 11.92 -8.65
C PRO A 178 19.45 12.56 -9.87
N ASN A 179 18.14 12.36 -10.03
CA ASN A 179 17.34 12.88 -11.15
C ASN A 179 16.35 13.98 -10.71
N LEU A 180 16.37 14.39 -9.43
CA LEU A 180 15.53 15.50 -8.97
C LEU A 180 16.17 16.85 -9.30
N PRO A 181 15.35 17.89 -9.60
CA PRO A 181 15.85 19.26 -9.68
C PRO A 181 16.32 19.73 -8.28
N PRO A 182 17.43 20.49 -8.20
CA PRO A 182 18.07 20.84 -6.94
C PRO A 182 17.17 21.70 -6.04
N ASN A 183 17.35 21.60 -4.72
CA ASN A 183 16.56 22.31 -3.70
C ASN A 183 15.04 22.04 -3.80
N GLY A 184 14.64 20.89 -4.36
CA GLY A 184 13.24 20.50 -4.49
C GLY A 184 12.58 20.05 -3.18
N ILE A 185 11.25 20.07 -3.17
CA ILE A 185 10.39 19.48 -2.15
C ILE A 185 9.90 18.11 -2.65
N VAL A 186 10.14 17.06 -1.87
CA VAL A 186 9.65 15.70 -2.13
C VAL A 186 8.45 15.43 -1.23
N VAL A 187 7.27 15.28 -1.83
CA VAL A 187 6.01 15.02 -1.14
C VAL A 187 5.74 13.52 -1.15
N ILE A 188 5.63 12.92 0.04
CA ILE A 188 5.44 11.48 0.24
C ILE A 188 4.40 11.18 1.30
N ASP A 189 3.84 9.98 1.30
CA ASP A 189 2.84 9.56 2.27
C ASP A 189 3.48 9.09 3.61
N ASN A 190 2.71 8.43 4.48
CA ASN A 190 3.16 7.93 5.78
C ASN A 190 3.26 6.39 5.83
N ALA A 191 3.48 5.72 4.69
CA ALA A 191 3.69 4.28 4.64
C ALA A 191 4.84 3.86 5.58
N PRO A 192 4.78 2.66 6.19
CA PRO A 192 5.75 2.24 7.20
C PRO A 192 7.20 2.28 6.71
N TYR A 193 7.46 1.90 5.45
CA TYR A 193 8.80 1.89 4.87
C TYR A 193 9.39 3.29 4.71
N HIS A 194 8.60 4.30 4.30
CA HIS A 194 9.06 5.69 4.32
C HIS A 194 9.29 6.24 5.75
N SER A 195 8.62 5.66 6.74
CA SER A 195 8.61 6.12 8.15
C SER A 195 9.59 5.36 9.05
N THR A 196 10.60 4.71 8.45
CA THR A 196 11.64 3.99 9.21
C THR A 196 12.59 4.99 9.88
N GLN A 197 12.75 4.88 11.20
CA GLN A 197 13.64 5.74 11.98
C GLN A 197 15.11 5.41 11.69
N ALA A 198 15.94 6.43 11.53
CA ALA A 198 17.38 6.29 11.36
C ALA A 198 18.05 5.76 12.64
N GLU A 199 17.63 6.28 13.80
CA GLU A 199 18.09 5.83 15.11
C GLU A 199 17.06 4.87 15.75
N LYS A 200 17.48 3.64 16.06
CA LYS A 200 16.62 2.65 16.74
C LYS A 200 16.55 2.91 18.24
N VAL A 201 15.53 3.67 18.67
CA VAL A 201 15.25 3.88 20.10
C VAL A 201 14.74 2.56 20.75
N PRO A 202 15.34 2.08 21.85
CA PRO A 202 14.89 0.86 22.53
C PRO A 202 13.43 0.90 22.99
N HIS A 203 12.72 -0.22 22.78
CA HIS A 203 11.35 -0.42 23.27
C HIS A 203 11.36 -0.94 24.72
N GLN A 204 10.22 -0.87 25.44
CA GLN A 204 10.11 -1.36 26.83
C GLN A 204 10.49 -2.85 27.00
N THR A 205 10.42 -3.64 25.93
CA THR A 205 10.79 -5.07 25.89
C THR A 205 12.27 -5.32 25.59
N ALA A 206 13.00 -4.31 25.08
CA ALA A 206 14.42 -4.39 24.73
C ALA A 206 15.29 -4.87 25.91
N LEU A 207 16.46 -5.44 25.63
CA LEU A 207 17.39 -5.92 26.64
C LEU A 207 17.93 -4.78 27.51
N LYS A 208 18.34 -5.11 28.74
CA LYS A 208 18.89 -4.09 29.67
C LYS A 208 20.16 -3.47 29.08
N SER A 209 21.02 -4.30 28.47
CA SER A 209 22.21 -3.88 27.75
C SER A 209 21.90 -2.94 26.58
N GLU A 210 20.87 -3.22 25.78
CA GLU A 210 20.47 -2.33 24.67
C GLU A 210 20.02 -0.94 25.18
N MET A 211 19.25 -0.91 26.28
CA MET A 211 18.85 0.34 26.94
C MET A 211 20.06 1.12 27.48
N GLN A 212 21.01 0.43 28.11
CA GLN A 212 22.24 1.04 28.64
C GLN A 212 23.13 1.57 27.50
N ASN A 213 23.34 0.79 26.44
CA ASN A 213 24.13 1.18 25.28
C ASN A 213 23.53 2.42 24.58
N PHE A 214 22.20 2.47 24.43
CA PHE A 214 21.51 3.64 23.87
C PHE A 214 21.67 4.88 24.75
N LEU A 215 21.49 4.76 26.07
CA LEU A 215 21.70 5.88 27.00
C LEU A 215 23.15 6.38 26.93
N THR A 216 24.14 5.49 26.89
CA THR A 216 25.55 5.85 26.69
C THR A 216 25.78 6.55 25.35
N SER A 217 25.22 6.06 24.23
CA SER A 217 25.40 6.71 22.91
C SER A 217 24.76 8.10 22.82
N GLN A 218 23.73 8.36 23.62
CA GLN A 218 23.08 9.68 23.74
C GLN A 218 23.71 10.54 24.85
N ASN A 219 24.83 10.10 25.45
CA ASN A 219 25.53 10.74 26.57
C ASN A 219 24.65 10.98 27.83
N ILE A 220 23.64 10.15 28.05
CA ILE A 220 22.74 10.24 29.21
C ILE A 220 23.31 9.41 30.37
N THR A 221 23.60 10.05 31.50
CA THR A 221 24.07 9.36 32.72
C THR A 221 22.96 8.49 33.33
N PHE A 222 23.29 7.26 33.67
CA PHE A 222 22.43 6.33 34.41
C PHE A 222 23.24 5.54 35.45
N ASN A 223 22.57 5.00 36.47
CA ASN A 223 23.20 4.11 37.44
C ASN A 223 23.16 2.66 36.90
N PRO A 224 24.29 1.92 36.80
CA PRO A 224 24.32 0.55 36.29
C PRO A 224 23.39 -0.43 37.02
N LYS A 225 23.05 -0.17 38.29
CA LYS A 225 22.13 -0.99 39.10
C LYS A 225 20.65 -0.80 38.74
N MET A 226 20.29 0.26 38.00
CA MET A 226 18.90 0.54 37.61
C MET A 226 18.25 -0.65 36.89
N THR A 227 16.97 -0.85 37.16
CA THR A 227 16.13 -1.87 36.54
C THR A 227 15.74 -1.49 35.11
N LYS A 228 15.26 -2.46 34.30
CA LYS A 228 14.74 -2.19 32.95
C LYS A 228 13.68 -1.07 32.92
N PRO A 229 12.65 -1.06 33.81
CA PRO A 229 11.66 0.02 33.83
C PRO A 229 12.25 1.41 34.10
N GLU A 230 13.20 1.53 35.02
CA GLU A 230 13.84 2.82 35.37
C GLU A 230 14.70 3.35 34.21
N LEU A 231 15.49 2.48 33.56
CA LEU A 231 16.24 2.84 32.36
C LEU A 231 15.31 3.25 31.21
N TYR A 232 14.19 2.54 31.01
CA TYR A 232 13.20 2.92 30.01
C TYR A 232 12.48 4.23 30.34
N GLN A 233 12.30 4.58 31.62
CA GLN A 233 11.80 5.91 32.00
C GLN A 233 12.80 7.01 31.62
N LEU A 234 14.11 6.83 31.83
CA LEU A 234 15.13 7.77 31.36
C LEU A 234 15.10 7.93 29.83
N ILE A 235 15.01 6.83 29.08
CA ILE A 235 14.90 6.84 27.61
C ILE A 235 13.62 7.57 27.15
N LYS A 236 12.50 7.37 27.86
CA LYS A 236 11.22 8.02 27.55
C LYS A 236 11.23 9.52 27.86
N ALA A 237 11.91 9.94 28.93
CA ALA A 237 12.05 11.34 29.31
C ALA A 237 13.00 12.11 28.37
N ASN A 238 14.09 11.48 27.95
CA ASN A 238 15.11 12.04 27.06
C ASN A 238 14.98 11.51 25.63
N LYS A 239 13.75 11.31 25.15
CA LYS A 239 13.52 10.70 23.84
C LYS A 239 13.95 11.68 22.73
N PRO A 240 14.89 11.32 21.84
CA PRO A 240 15.29 12.19 20.76
C PRO A 240 14.14 12.45 19.78
N GLU A 241 14.26 13.54 19.03
CA GLU A 241 13.36 13.81 17.91
C GLU A 241 13.45 12.68 16.87
N LYS A 242 12.31 12.33 16.27
CA LYS A 242 12.27 11.24 15.28
C LYS A 242 12.89 11.70 13.97
N LYS A 243 14.11 11.22 13.68
CA LYS A 243 14.71 11.29 12.34
C LYS A 243 14.34 10.05 11.55
N TYR A 244 13.94 10.24 10.28
CA TYR A 244 13.61 9.16 9.37
C TYR A 244 14.68 9.03 8.28
N ILE A 245 14.97 7.80 7.85
CA ILE A 245 16.05 7.52 6.89
C ILE A 245 15.83 8.30 5.57
N VAL A 246 14.58 8.35 5.09
CA VAL A 246 14.19 9.07 3.88
C VAL A 246 14.41 10.58 4.01
N ASP A 247 14.11 11.14 5.18
CA ASP A 247 14.18 12.57 5.45
C ASP A 247 15.65 13.03 5.52
N GLU A 248 16.51 12.29 6.22
CA GLU A 248 17.94 12.60 6.32
C GLU A 248 18.64 12.42 4.96
N LEU A 249 18.42 11.31 4.24
CA LEU A 249 19.02 11.10 2.91
C LEU A 249 18.61 12.17 1.89
N SER A 250 17.33 12.57 1.91
CA SER A 250 16.84 13.63 1.02
C SER A 250 17.49 14.96 1.36
N LYS A 251 17.64 15.27 2.65
CA LYS A 251 18.29 16.48 3.17
C LYS A 251 19.79 16.53 2.88
N GLU A 252 20.50 15.40 2.93
CA GLU A 252 21.90 15.28 2.50
C GLU A 252 22.07 15.64 1.02
N HIS A 253 21.08 15.31 0.19
CA HIS A 253 21.01 15.70 -1.22
C HIS A 253 20.41 17.11 -1.45
N GLY A 254 20.17 17.89 -0.39
CA GLY A 254 19.65 19.25 -0.46
C GLY A 254 18.14 19.37 -0.73
N HIS A 255 17.38 18.27 -0.61
CA HIS A 255 15.94 18.25 -0.78
C HIS A 255 15.19 18.30 0.56
N GLU A 256 13.95 18.77 0.52
CA GLU A 256 13.07 18.87 1.68
C GLU A 256 11.94 17.84 1.58
N VAL A 257 11.76 16.99 2.60
CA VAL A 257 10.65 16.03 2.64
C VAL A 257 9.42 16.63 3.30
N VAL A 258 8.27 16.57 2.63
CA VAL A 258 6.98 17.01 3.16
C VAL A 258 6.01 15.82 3.19
N ARG A 259 5.55 15.46 4.39
CA ARG A 259 4.61 14.35 4.57
C ARG A 259 3.18 14.79 4.27
N LEU A 260 2.48 14.00 3.44
CA LEU A 260 1.06 14.16 3.20
C LEU A 260 0.27 13.98 4.51
N PRO A 261 -0.79 14.76 4.74
CA PRO A 261 -1.69 14.51 5.87
C PRO A 261 -2.40 13.15 5.70
N PRO A 262 -2.54 12.34 6.77
CA PRO A 262 -3.27 11.08 6.68
C PRO A 262 -4.71 11.28 6.19
N TYR A 263 -5.19 10.32 5.39
CA TYR A 263 -6.50 10.34 4.70
C TYR A 263 -6.71 11.47 3.68
N HIS A 264 -5.64 12.13 3.23
CA HIS A 264 -5.72 13.23 2.26
C HIS A 264 -4.96 12.94 0.95
N CYS A 265 -5.33 11.85 0.28
CA CYS A 265 -4.90 11.61 -1.11
C CYS A 265 -5.47 12.67 -2.08
N ASP A 266 -6.50 13.43 -1.70
CA ASP A 266 -6.97 14.62 -2.42
C ASP A 266 -5.89 15.72 -2.56
N LEU A 267 -4.84 15.66 -1.74
CA LEU A 267 -3.72 16.59 -1.76
C LEU A 267 -2.47 16.07 -2.50
N ASN A 268 -2.57 14.90 -3.14
CA ASN A 268 -1.48 14.27 -3.89
C ASN A 268 -1.83 14.17 -5.39
N PRO A 269 -1.39 15.12 -6.25
CA PRO A 269 -1.77 15.16 -7.67
C PRO A 269 -1.43 13.90 -8.46
N ILE A 270 -0.41 13.12 -8.06
CA ILE A 270 -0.04 11.87 -8.74
C ILE A 270 -1.17 10.83 -8.71
N GLU A 271 -2.09 10.85 -7.74
CA GLU A 271 -3.27 9.97 -7.73
C GLU A 271 -4.19 10.22 -8.95
N TYR A 272 -4.23 11.45 -9.48
CA TYR A 272 -4.93 11.78 -10.73
C TYR A 272 -4.20 11.19 -11.94
N ILE A 273 -2.88 11.36 -12.03
CA ILE A 273 -2.03 10.76 -13.06
C ILE A 273 -2.14 9.23 -13.04
N TRP A 274 -2.16 8.59 -11.86
CA TRP A 274 -2.37 7.16 -11.72
C TRP A 274 -3.76 6.70 -12.15
N ASN A 275 -4.81 7.49 -11.92
CA ASN A 275 -6.13 7.21 -12.47
C ASN A 275 -6.13 7.30 -14.02
N LEU A 276 -5.48 8.31 -14.59
CA LEU A 276 -5.35 8.50 -16.04
C LEU A 276 -4.54 7.38 -16.71
N VAL A 277 -3.39 6.99 -16.14
CA VAL A 277 -2.60 5.84 -16.58
C VAL A 277 -3.44 4.56 -16.55
N LYS A 278 -4.18 4.31 -15.46
CA LYS A 278 -5.06 3.13 -15.35
C LYS A 278 -6.19 3.12 -16.38
N GLN A 279 -6.74 4.29 -16.74
CA GLN A 279 -7.74 4.40 -17.81
C GLN A 279 -7.11 4.07 -19.17
N ARG A 280 -5.97 4.70 -19.52
CA ARG A 280 -5.25 4.45 -20.78
C ARG A 280 -4.78 3.00 -20.93
N VAL A 281 -4.47 2.31 -19.82
CA VAL A 281 -4.24 0.86 -19.80
C VAL A 281 -5.56 0.10 -20.03
N ALA A 282 -6.62 0.41 -19.28
CA ALA A 282 -7.90 -0.29 -19.35
C ALA A 282 -8.63 -0.17 -20.70
N ASP A 283 -8.40 0.91 -21.45
CA ASP A 283 -8.92 1.14 -22.80
C ASP A 283 -8.27 0.21 -23.84
N LYS A 284 -7.00 -0.17 -23.61
CA LYS A 284 -6.21 -1.04 -24.51
C LYS A 284 -6.14 -2.51 -24.06
N ASN A 285 -6.38 -2.78 -22.78
CA ASN A 285 -6.26 -4.11 -22.17
C ASN A 285 -7.48 -5.00 -22.47
N ILE A 286 -7.66 -5.34 -23.75
CA ILE A 286 -8.83 -6.11 -24.23
C ILE A 286 -8.73 -7.59 -23.84
N ASP A 287 -7.52 -8.17 -23.90
CA ASP A 287 -7.28 -9.60 -23.68
C ASP A 287 -6.97 -10.00 -22.22
N GLN A 288 -6.80 -9.01 -21.32
CA GLN A 288 -6.42 -9.19 -19.92
C GLN A 288 -5.12 -9.98 -19.71
N SER A 289 -4.22 -9.95 -20.70
CA SER A 289 -3.00 -10.74 -20.68
C SER A 289 -1.94 -10.13 -19.75
N GLU A 290 -1.49 -10.92 -18.78
CA GLU A 290 -0.37 -10.57 -17.88
C GLU A 290 0.93 -10.28 -18.64
N ARG A 291 1.10 -10.83 -19.86
CA ARG A 291 2.25 -10.52 -20.72
C ARG A 291 2.16 -9.14 -21.38
N GLN A 292 0.96 -8.57 -21.50
CA GLN A 292 0.74 -7.26 -22.13
C GLN A 292 0.67 -6.13 -21.11
N ILE A 293 0.25 -6.39 -19.87
CA ILE A 293 -0.02 -5.34 -18.88
C ILE A 293 1.18 -4.42 -18.61
N GLU A 294 2.40 -4.97 -18.60
CA GLU A 294 3.64 -4.22 -18.40
C GLU A 294 3.93 -3.28 -19.60
N LYS A 295 3.79 -3.80 -20.83
CA LYS A 295 3.92 -3.02 -22.07
C LYS A 295 2.88 -1.90 -22.14
N LEU A 296 1.61 -2.21 -21.90
CA LEU A 296 0.51 -1.24 -21.89
C LEU A 296 0.73 -0.16 -20.82
N THR A 297 1.24 -0.53 -19.64
CA THR A 297 1.61 0.41 -18.58
C THR A 297 2.74 1.33 -19.02
N LYS A 298 3.83 0.80 -19.61
CA LYS A 298 4.94 1.60 -20.15
C LYS A 298 4.48 2.54 -21.26
N GLU A 299 3.57 2.12 -22.14
CA GLU A 299 2.97 2.99 -23.16
C GLU A 299 2.07 4.08 -22.56
N ALA A 300 1.22 3.73 -21.59
CA ALA A 300 0.33 4.67 -20.94
C ALA A 300 1.11 5.78 -20.22
N ILE A 301 2.18 5.43 -19.49
CA ILE A 301 3.06 6.41 -18.81
C ILE A 301 3.77 7.30 -19.83
N LYS A 302 4.32 6.73 -20.90
CA LYS A 302 4.97 7.50 -21.99
C LYS A 302 4.03 8.46 -22.72
N SER A 303 2.72 8.24 -22.63
CA SER A 303 1.71 9.10 -23.26
C SER A 303 1.28 10.29 -22.40
N ILE A 304 1.67 10.36 -21.11
CA ILE A 304 1.33 11.47 -20.22
C ILE A 304 2.08 12.73 -20.69
N THR A 305 1.36 13.85 -20.82
CA THR A 305 1.92 15.14 -21.26
C THR A 305 1.99 16.15 -20.12
N VAL A 306 2.37 17.40 -20.42
CA VAL A 306 2.45 18.49 -19.42
C VAL A 306 1.07 19.11 -19.14
N GLU A 307 0.13 18.86 -20.06
CA GLU A 307 -1.25 19.34 -20.05
C GLU A 307 -2.23 18.40 -19.33
N ASP A 308 -1.77 17.21 -18.92
CA ASP A 308 -2.52 16.17 -18.17
C ASP A 308 -2.49 16.38 -16.64
#